data_AF-A0A8T1HRT1-F1
#
_entry.id   AF-A0A8T1HRT1-F1
#
_cell.length_a   1.000
_cell.length_b   1.000
_cell.length_c   1.000
_cell.angle_alpha   90.00
_cell.angle_beta   90.00
_cell.angle_gamma   90.00
#
_symmetry.space_group_name_H-M   'P 1'
#
loop_
_entity.id
_entity.type
_entity.pdbx_description
1 polymer ?
#
loop_
_entity_poly.entity_id
_entity_poly.type
_entity_poly.pdbx_seq_one_letter_code
_entity_poly.pdbx_strand_id
1 'polypeptide(L)'
;MVTRRTSFIKPALTSKNKMLRVEHALSFIDDTTLDFEPMHNLVHVDEKMFYADRNRRSYLVFDGEDPPPRVEEEALYPEDDVLGCTGTPTASLYLFIFSLCE
;
A
#
# COMPACT_ATOMS: atom_id res chain seq x y z
N MET A 1 -24.01 -17.34 5.15
CA MET A 1 -22.99 -16.35 5.54
C MET A 1 -22.67 -15.51 4.31
N VAL A 2 -22.43 -14.21 4.47
CA VAL A 2 -22.11 -13.32 3.34
C VAL A 2 -20.66 -12.88 3.50
N THR A 3 -19.84 -13.10 2.49
CA THR A 3 -18.42 -12.75 2.54
C THR A 3 -18.12 -11.57 1.61
N ARG A 4 -17.48 -10.52 2.14
CA ARG A 4 -16.98 -9.40 1.33
C ARG A 4 -15.70 -9.82 0.61
N ARG A 5 -15.66 -9.66 -0.71
CA ARG A 5 -14.46 -9.90 -1.53
C ARG A 5 -13.99 -8.59 -2.16
N THR A 6 -12.67 -8.40 -2.20
CA THR A 6 -12.01 -7.28 -2.88
C THR A 6 -11.18 -7.82 -4.03
N SER A 7 -11.09 -7.06 -5.13
CA SER A 7 -10.30 -7.43 -6.31
C SER A 7 -8.80 -7.15 -6.13
N PHE A 8 -8.42 -6.38 -5.11
CA PHE A 8 -7.04 -5.99 -4.84
C PHE A 8 -6.17 -7.18 -4.44
N ILE A 9 -5.20 -7.51 -5.28
CA ILE A 9 -4.19 -8.53 -5.02
C ILE A 9 -3.01 -7.85 -4.35
N LYS A 10 -2.76 -8.16 -3.08
CA LYS A 10 -1.50 -7.77 -2.45
C LYS A 10 -0.39 -8.67 -2.99
N PRO A 11 0.73 -8.10 -3.50
CA PRO A 11 1.86 -8.91 -3.92
C PRO A 11 2.39 -9.71 -2.71
N ALA A 12 2.66 -10.99 -2.92
CA ALA A 12 3.20 -11.84 -1.86
C ALA A 12 4.66 -11.46 -1.59
N LEU A 13 4.92 -10.88 -0.42
CA LEU A 13 6.28 -10.56 0.01
C LEU A 13 7.06 -11.84 0.33
N THR A 14 8.26 -11.96 -0.23
CA THR A 14 9.22 -13.00 0.17
C THR A 14 9.66 -12.78 1.61
N SER A 15 10.08 -13.84 2.31
CA SER A 15 10.60 -13.74 3.68
C SER A 15 11.76 -12.74 3.79
N LYS A 16 12.61 -12.67 2.76
CA LYS A 16 13.71 -11.70 2.67
C LYS A 16 13.19 -10.26 2.61
N ASN A 17 12.19 -9.98 1.78
CA ASN A 17 11.62 -8.64 1.66
C ASN A 17 10.95 -8.19 2.96
N LYS A 18 10.33 -9.12 3.70
CA LYS A 18 9.78 -8.83 5.03
C LYS A 18 10.86 -8.43 6.02
N MET A 19 11.96 -9.19 6.08
CA MET A 19 13.08 -8.88 6.98
C MET A 19 13.71 -7.52 6.67
N LEU A 20 13.99 -7.23 5.40
CA LEU A 20 14.56 -5.95 4.98
C LEU A 20 13.66 -4.76 5.35
N ARG A 21 12.33 -4.93 5.26
CA ARG A 21 11.39 -3.88 5.64
C ARG A 21 11.37 -3.66 7.15
N VAL A 22 11.48 -4.71 7.96
CA VAL A 22 11.58 -4.60 9.42
C VAL A 22 12.91 -3.93 9.80
N GLU A 23 14.02 -4.33 9.21
CA GLU A 23 15.33 -3.70 9.46
C GLU A 23 15.32 -2.21 9.09
N HIS A 24 14.74 -1.87 7.94
CA HIS A 24 14.53 -0.48 7.54
C HIS A 24 13.59 0.26 8.50
N ALA A 25 12.54 -0.40 9.03
CA ALA A 25 11.66 0.21 10.05
C ALA A 25 12.42 0.60 11.31
N LEU A 26 13.24 -0.32 11.79
CA LEU A 26 14.00 -0.17 13.03
C LEU A 26 15.07 0.92 12.92
N SER A 27 15.63 1.18 11.73
CA SER A 27 16.65 2.22 11.58
C SER A 27 16.17 3.65 11.82
N PHE A 28 14.85 3.88 11.92
CA PHE A 28 14.27 5.19 12.26
C PHE A 28 13.85 5.31 13.72
N ILE A 29 14.05 4.27 14.52
CA ILE A 29 13.73 4.27 15.95
C ILE A 29 15.02 4.52 16.72
N ASP A 30 14.98 5.44 17.68
CA ASP A 30 16.06 5.63 18.63
C ASP A 30 16.05 4.51 19.66
N ASP A 31 17.15 3.76 19.77
CA ASP A 31 17.30 2.64 20.71
C ASP A 31 17.12 3.04 22.18
N THR A 32 17.32 4.32 22.51
CA THR A 32 17.26 4.80 23.90
C THR A 32 15.88 5.26 24.33
N THR A 33 15.21 6.07 23.51
CA THR A 33 13.86 6.57 23.79
C THR A 33 12.77 5.62 23.29
N LEU A 34 13.11 4.72 22.35
CA LEU A 34 12.18 3.89 21.58
C LEU A 34 11.15 4.70 20.79
N ASP A 35 11.43 5.99 20.57
CA ASP A 35 10.63 6.88 19.75
C ASP A 35 11.18 6.94 18.32
N PHE A 36 10.32 7.32 17.38
CA PHE A 36 10.76 7.58 16.01
C PHE A 36 11.52 8.90 15.95
N GLU A 37 12.69 8.87 15.30
CA GLU A 37 13.46 10.06 15.00
C GLU A 37 12.62 11.05 14.16
N PRO A 38 12.59 12.35 14.51
CA PRO A 38 11.80 13.32 13.78
C PRO A 38 12.32 13.50 12.35
N MET A 39 11.56 12.98 11.37
CA MET A 39 11.89 12.98 9.93
C MET A 39 11.71 14.35 9.25
N HIS A 40 12.02 15.47 9.93
CA HIS A 40 11.87 16.82 9.38
C HIS A 40 12.77 17.11 8.18
N ASN A 41 13.86 16.34 8.05
CA ASN A 41 14.84 16.49 6.97
C ASN A 41 14.65 15.46 5.85
N LEU A 42 13.58 14.66 5.89
CA LEU A 42 13.30 13.62 4.90
C LEU A 42 12.13 14.04 4.02
N VAL A 43 12.34 14.03 2.70
CA VAL A 43 11.29 14.26 1.71
C VAL A 43 10.97 12.94 1.05
N HIS A 44 9.76 12.43 1.28
CA HIS A 44 9.27 11.26 0.55
C HIS A 44 8.76 11.70 -0.81
N VAL A 45 9.24 11.03 -1.85
CA VAL A 45 8.84 11.24 -3.24
C VAL A 45 8.28 9.91 -3.73
N ASP A 46 7.07 9.95 -4.29
CA ASP A 46 6.40 8.76 -4.81
C ASP A 46 5.67 9.11 -6.12
N GLU A 47 5.73 8.19 -7.07
CA GLU A 47 4.99 8.24 -8.32
C GLU A 47 3.72 7.41 -8.14
N LYS A 48 2.57 8.07 -8.22
CA LYS A 48 1.29 7.38 -8.11
C LYS A 48 0.59 7.41 -9.45
N MET A 49 0.39 6.21 -10.00
CA MET A 49 -0.43 6.03 -11.19
C MET A 49 -1.92 6.16 -10.83
N PHE A 50 -2.60 7.09 -11.48
CA PHE A 50 -4.05 7.25 -11.37
C PHE A 50 -4.72 6.62 -12.59
N TYR A 51 -5.46 5.54 -12.35
CA TYR A 51 -6.31 4.92 -13.37
C TYR A 51 -7.70 5.52 -13.29
N ALA A 52 -8.27 5.93 -14.43
CA ALA A 52 -9.65 6.38 -14.52
C ALA A 52 -10.66 5.24 -14.28
N ASP A 53 -10.22 3.97 -14.43
CA ASP A 53 -11.09 2.81 -14.34
C ASP A 53 -11.50 2.43 -12.90
N ARG A 54 -12.79 2.10 -12.79
CA ARG A 54 -13.65 2.12 -11.60
C ARG A 54 -13.85 0.76 -10.95
N ASN A 55 -13.19 -0.31 -11.39
CA ASN A 55 -13.52 -1.66 -10.93
C ASN A 55 -12.81 -2.12 -9.63
N ARG A 56 -12.70 -1.20 -8.66
CA ARG A 56 -12.33 -1.51 -7.26
C ARG A 56 -13.55 -1.86 -6.38
N ARG A 57 -14.67 -2.23 -6.99
CA ARG A 57 -15.91 -2.50 -6.26
C ARG A 57 -15.75 -3.78 -5.44
N SER A 58 -15.85 -3.66 -4.12
CA SER A 58 -16.04 -4.83 -3.28
C SER A 58 -17.44 -5.39 -3.50
N TYR A 59 -17.54 -6.68 -3.76
CA TYR A 59 -18.81 -7.37 -3.95
C TYR A 59 -19.06 -8.36 -2.80
N LEU A 60 -20.34 -8.63 -2.56
CA LEU A 60 -20.80 -9.59 -1.56
C LEU A 60 -21.10 -10.90 -2.29
N VAL A 61 -20.55 -12.01 -1.80
CA VAL A 61 -20.82 -13.34 -2.33
C VAL A 61 -21.57 -14.14 -1.27
N PHE A 62 -22.66 -14.79 -1.67
CA PHE A 62 -23.42 -15.70 -0.81
C PHE A 62 -22.80 -17.10 -0.82
N ASP A 63 -23.03 -17.86 0.25
CA ASP A 63 -22.57 -19.25 0.32
C ASP A 63 -23.22 -20.09 -0.79
N GLY A 64 -22.38 -20.69 -1.65
CA GLY A 64 -22.81 -21.54 -2.77
C GLY A 64 -22.88 -20.85 -4.14
N GLU A 65 -22.59 -19.54 -4.21
CA GLU A 65 -22.49 -18.80 -5.46
C GLU A 65 -21.05 -18.80 -5.99
N ASP A 66 -20.88 -19.11 -7.27
CA ASP A 66 -19.57 -19.01 -7.92
C ASP A 66 -19.17 -17.53 -8.06
N PRO A 67 -17.94 -17.16 -7.66
CA PRO A 67 -17.49 -15.78 -7.81
C PRO A 67 -17.44 -15.40 -9.29
N PRO A 68 -17.72 -14.13 -9.64
CA PRO A 68 -17.69 -13.69 -11.03
C PRO A 68 -16.30 -13.96 -11.64
N PRO A 69 -16.23 -14.47 -12.89
CA PRO A 69 -14.97 -14.75 -13.55
C PRO A 69 -14.13 -13.47 -13.63
N ARG A 70 -12.86 -13.58 -13.22
CA ARG A 70 -11.92 -12.48 -13.25
C ARG A 70 -11.54 -12.24 -14.70
N VAL A 71 -11.97 -11.12 -15.26
CA VAL A 71 -11.39 -10.59 -16.50
C VAL A 71 -10.27 -9.66 -16.06
N GLU A 72 -9.03 -10.03 -16.35
CA GLU A 72 -7.94 -9.07 -16.33
C GLU A 72 -8.14 -8.18 -17.54
N GLU A 73 -8.81 -7.04 -17.36
CA GLU A 73 -8.63 -5.96 -18.33
C GLU A 73 -7.15 -5.60 -18.28
N GLU A 74 -6.45 -5.78 -19.40
CA GLU A 74 -5.12 -5.21 -19.60
C GLU A 74 -5.21 -3.75 -19.17
N ALA A 75 -4.37 -3.35 -18.21
CA ALA A 75 -4.43 -2.04 -17.59
C ALA A 75 -4.51 -0.98 -18.69
N LEU A 76 -5.71 -0.41 -18.89
CA LEU A 76 -5.91 0.76 -19.72
C LEU A 76 -4.90 1.79 -19.24
N TYR A 77 -4.14 2.34 -20.19
CA TYR A 77 -3.00 3.20 -19.94
C TYR A 77 -3.30 4.17 -18.79
N PRO A 78 -2.39 4.30 -17.81
CA PRO A 78 -2.55 5.27 -16.74
C PRO A 78 -2.76 6.65 -17.39
N GLU A 79 -3.92 7.25 -17.13
CA GLU A 79 -4.29 8.52 -17.74
C GLU A 79 -3.37 9.63 -17.20
N ASP A 80 -3.01 9.55 -15.92
CA ASP A 80 -2.14 10.51 -15.26
C ASP A 80 -1.12 9.81 -14.34
N ASP A 81 0.15 10.20 -14.49
CA ASP A 81 1.21 9.93 -13.53
C ASP A 81 1.44 11.18 -12.69
N VAL A 82 1.27 11.06 -11.38
CA VAL A 82 1.37 12.20 -10.45
C VAL A 82 2.51 11.95 -9.48
N LEU A 83 3.55 12.77 -9.61
CA LEU A 83 4.65 12.86 -8.67
C LEU A 83 4.23 13.67 -7.44
N GLY A 84 4.14 13.02 -6.29
CA GLY A 84 3.84 13.67 -5.01
C GLY A 84 5.09 13.77 -4.14
N CYS A 85 5.22 14.85 -3.37
CA CYS A 85 6.20 14.94 -2.29
C CYS A 85 5.56 15.37 -0.96
N THR A 86 5.96 14.73 0.13
CA THR A 86 5.48 15.07 1.48
C THR A 86 6.65 15.22 2.44
N GLY A 87 6.66 16.31 3.20
CA GLY A 87 7.72 16.63 4.18
C GLY A 87 7.23 16.84 5.62
N THR A 88 5.96 16.55 5.92
CA THR A 88 5.45 16.67 7.30
C THR A 88 5.61 15.34 8.05
N PRO A 89 5.98 15.38 9.35
CA PRO A 89 6.30 14.18 10.12
C PRO A 89 5.09 13.23 10.25
N THR A 90 3.88 13.77 10.32
CA THR A 90 2.64 12.99 10.44
C THR A 90 2.28 12.25 9.15
N ALA A 91 2.48 12.87 7.98
CA ALA A 91 2.25 12.22 6.70
C ALA A 91 3.36 11.20 6.36
N SER A 92 4.60 11.54 6.71
CA SER A 92 5.77 10.67 6.54
C SER A 92 5.66 9.38 7.37
N LEU A 93 5.25 9.47 8.65
CA LEU A 93 4.98 8.28 9.48
C LEU A 93 3.83 7.43 8.91
N TYR A 94 2.76 8.06 8.40
CA TYR A 94 1.63 7.33 7.83
C TYR A 94 2.03 6.56 6.55
N LEU A 95 2.79 7.20 5.66
CA LEU A 95 3.37 6.58 4.46
C LEU A 95 4.36 5.48 4.81
N PHE A 96 5.18 5.68 5.85
CA PHE A 96 6.11 4.68 6.34
C PHE A 96 5.39 3.43 6.85
N ILE A 97 4.37 3.59 7.69
CA ILE A 97 3.55 2.49 8.20
C ILE A 97 2.78 1.81 7.06
N PHE A 98 2.26 2.56 6.09
CA PHE A 98 1.62 1.98 4.89
C PHE A 98 2.61 1.14 4.09
N SER A 99 3.83 1.65 3.89
CA SER A 99 4.98 0.94 3.31
C SER A 99 5.57 -0.15 4.22
N LEU A 100 4.99 -0.44 5.38
CA LEU A 100 5.30 -1.63 6.20
C LEU A 100 4.16 -2.65 6.22
N CYS A 101 2.91 -2.20 6.00
CA CYS A 101 1.69 -3.01 6.08
C CYS A 101 1.14 -3.50 4.71
N GLU A 102 1.63 -2.99 3.58
CA GLU A 102 1.29 -3.47 2.22
C GLU A 102 2.29 -4.46 1.65
#